data_AF-A0A1V6TUX6-F1
#
_entry.id   AF-A0A1V6TUX6-F1
#
_cell.length_a   1.000
_cell.length_b   1.000
_cell.length_c   1.000
_cell.angle_alpha   90.00
_cell.angle_beta   90.00
_cell.angle_gamma   90.00
#
_symmetry.space_group_name_H-M   'P 1'
#
loop_
_entity.id
_entity.type
_entity.pdbx_description
1 polymer ?
#
loop_
_entity_poly.entity_id
_entity_poly.type
_entity_poly.pdbx_seq_one_letter_code
_entity_poly.pdbx_strand_id
1 'polypeptide(L)'
;MECVAHGVSHATLQIRMFRQILASTHRPRPLNRTNQTTRAHFTKASPSNTPPTSESSDADTSPSKLLPQSPLITNPRSGINKQRKPRATPEDNAELKKNPWAVALASPVRMCVATGTRLPRRLMGVYGLVKRPNTTQSYLLPLDLIKDSIQKRSVEDDSLMPESNPDQPANMNVSPLIARDKKFAQRPVLHMTTLGPLIRAVTPSLATRVGKKPGVAKLIPYRWKYPLGPLNSTDLKDCVWRSDMPEFLLRSMREDIVKRIVSFNAEQDGENDLIWESLDIDKYCSEITIQAALSKLKASNDEACGAVLLFGSKKEQAGGQNDSLKTVFHPRSQTRIPVFDLSVMLSDSLESLRESQDAHLEHTKALFFRPDGSRESTNLMLYLWKLQRFLAENH
;
A
#
# COMPACT_ATOMS: atom_id res chain seq x y z
N MET A 1 3.60 73.84 6.88
CA MET A 1 3.13 72.82 5.92
C MET A 1 3.62 71.47 6.42
N GLU A 2 2.72 70.70 7.03
CA GLU A 2 2.94 69.31 7.43
C GLU A 2 2.58 68.35 6.27
N CYS A 3 3.28 67.21 6.25
CA CYS A 3 2.99 65.88 5.65
C CYS A 3 4.35 65.14 5.57
N VAL A 4 4.85 64.36 6.53
CA VAL A 4 4.48 62.99 6.99
C VAL A 4 4.47 61.92 5.87
N ALA A 5 5.52 61.07 5.78
CA ALA A 5 5.43 59.61 6.04
C ALA A 5 6.58 58.74 5.45
N HIS A 6 7.38 58.15 6.35
CA HIS A 6 7.85 56.75 6.40
C HIS A 6 8.59 56.14 5.18
N GLY A 7 9.85 56.53 5.00
CA GLY A 7 10.81 55.82 4.13
C GLY A 7 11.32 54.53 4.76
N VAL A 8 10.74 53.39 4.40
CA VAL A 8 11.35 52.09 4.66
C VAL A 8 12.54 51.93 3.71
N SER A 9 13.74 51.73 4.25
CA SER A 9 14.93 51.52 3.41
C SER A 9 14.73 50.33 2.46
N HIS A 10 15.24 50.45 1.24
CA HIS A 10 15.13 49.43 0.20
C HIS A 10 15.63 48.05 0.67
N ALA A 11 16.66 48.01 1.52
CA ALA A 11 17.16 46.78 2.13
C ALA A 11 16.13 46.13 3.06
N THR A 12 15.41 46.94 3.84
CA THR A 12 14.33 46.47 4.72
C THR A 12 13.16 45.91 3.91
N LEU A 13 12.86 46.49 2.74
CA LEU A 13 11.82 46.01 1.84
C LEU A 13 12.20 44.66 1.19
N GLN A 14 13.46 44.50 0.78
CA GLN A 14 13.98 43.23 0.25
C GLN A 14 13.99 42.11 1.30
N ILE A 15 14.42 42.40 2.54
CA ILE A 15 14.37 41.42 3.64
C ILE A 15 12.93 41.00 3.95
N ARG A 16 11.98 41.94 3.88
CA ARG A 16 10.56 41.66 4.12
C ARG A 16 9.95 40.78 3.03
N MET A 17 10.28 41.04 1.77
CA MET A 17 9.89 40.20 0.63
C MET A 17 10.48 38.80 0.71
N PHE A 18 11.77 38.69 1.04
CA PHE A 18 12.45 37.39 1.18
C PHE A 18 11.87 36.56 2.33
N ARG A 19 11.55 37.19 3.46
CA ARG A 19 10.86 36.53 4.59
C ARG A 19 9.44 36.10 4.22
N GLN A 20 8.70 36.86 3.42
CA GLN A 20 7.36 36.46 2.95
C GLN A 20 7.40 35.25 2.00
N ILE A 21 8.42 35.14 1.14
CA ILE A 21 8.59 33.99 0.25
C ILE A 21 8.88 32.73 1.07
N LEU A 22 9.78 32.83 2.06
CA LEU A 22 10.16 31.69 2.91
C LEU A 22 9.12 31.31 3.97
N ALA A 23 8.31 32.25 4.44
CA ALA A 23 7.23 32.00 5.40
C ALA A 23 5.96 31.39 4.76
N SER A 24 5.93 31.21 3.43
CA SER A 24 4.78 30.65 2.72
C SER A 24 4.58 29.13 2.92
N THR A 25 5.44 28.47 3.70
CA THR A 25 5.36 27.02 3.96
C THR A 25 4.42 26.61 5.10
N HIS A 26 3.84 27.56 5.85
CA HIS A 26 2.93 27.23 6.96
C HIS A 26 1.65 28.07 6.99
N ARG A 27 0.75 27.86 6.01
CA ARG A 27 -0.72 27.85 6.24
C ARG A 27 -1.47 27.32 5.01
N PRO A 28 -2.50 26.47 5.18
CA PRO A 28 -3.29 25.98 4.07
C PRO A 28 -4.32 27.05 3.66
N ARG A 29 -4.27 27.50 2.40
CA ARG A 29 -5.39 28.24 1.76
C ARG A 29 -5.86 27.46 0.52
N PRO A 30 -7.15 27.56 0.17
CA PRO A 30 -7.81 26.68 -0.78
C PRO A 30 -7.41 27.01 -2.21
N LEU A 31 -7.14 25.96 -2.99
CA LEU A 31 -6.80 26.03 -4.41
C LEU A 31 -8.06 26.35 -5.24
N ASN A 32 -8.20 27.63 -5.60
CA ASN A 32 -8.79 28.03 -6.87
C ASN A 32 -7.67 28.71 -7.67
N ARG A 33 -7.06 28.02 -8.63
CA ARG A 33 -6.48 28.73 -9.78
C ARG A 33 -6.32 27.88 -11.03
N THR A 34 -7.21 28.24 -11.94
CA THR A 34 -7.26 28.15 -13.39
C THR A 34 -5.96 28.60 -14.09
N ASN A 35 -5.50 27.72 -14.98
CA ASN A 35 -4.91 27.89 -16.33
C ASN A 35 -3.57 28.61 -16.60
N GLN A 36 -3.01 28.14 -17.73
CA GLN A 36 -2.19 28.83 -18.75
C GLN A 36 -0.69 28.53 -18.74
N THR A 37 -0.33 27.50 -19.52
CA THR A 37 0.99 27.30 -20.13
C THR A 37 1.14 28.23 -21.33
N THR A 38 1.96 29.27 -21.20
CA THR A 38 2.57 29.96 -22.35
C THR A 38 3.93 29.34 -22.63
N ARG A 39 4.06 28.82 -23.86
CA ARG A 39 5.25 28.17 -24.41
C ARG A 39 6.05 29.24 -25.15
N ALA A 40 7.19 29.68 -24.59
CA ALA A 40 8.13 30.55 -25.30
C ALA A 40 9.24 29.67 -25.90
N HIS A 41 9.25 29.59 -27.24
CA HIS A 41 10.32 29.05 -28.05
C HIS A 41 11.46 30.07 -28.12
N PHE A 42 12.67 29.69 -27.71
CA PHE A 42 13.89 30.42 -28.07
C PHE A 42 14.57 29.69 -29.23
N THR A 43 14.59 30.35 -30.38
CA THR A 43 15.34 29.98 -31.58
C THR A 43 16.83 30.27 -31.38
N LYS A 44 17.68 29.30 -31.71
CA LYS A 44 19.14 29.41 -31.74
C LYS A 44 19.54 29.94 -33.12
N ALA A 45 20.19 31.10 -33.18
CA ALA A 45 20.88 31.59 -34.37
C ALA A 45 22.37 31.21 -34.32
N SER A 46 22.91 30.75 -35.45
CA SER A 46 24.32 30.40 -35.69
C SER A 46 25.24 31.62 -35.72
N PRO A 47 26.56 31.47 -35.49
CA PRO A 47 27.51 32.56 -35.55
C PRO A 47 28.10 32.72 -36.97
N SER A 48 28.16 33.95 -37.47
CA SER A 48 29.02 34.34 -38.60
C SER A 48 30.30 34.98 -38.07
N ASN A 49 31.43 34.56 -38.65
CA ASN A 49 32.78 35.04 -38.36
C ASN A 49 33.01 36.44 -38.93
N THR A 50 33.63 37.33 -38.15
CA THR A 50 34.49 38.42 -38.62
C THR A 50 35.42 38.88 -37.47
N PRO A 51 36.71 39.15 -37.71
CA PRO A 51 37.66 39.53 -36.66
C PRO A 51 37.66 41.05 -36.43
N PRO A 52 37.92 41.54 -35.20
CA PRO A 52 38.19 42.95 -34.97
C PRO A 52 39.70 43.21 -34.87
N THR A 53 40.17 44.21 -35.61
CA THR A 53 41.38 44.96 -35.26
C THR A 53 40.99 46.01 -34.22
N SER A 54 41.80 46.08 -33.18
CA SER A 54 41.89 47.04 -32.07
C SER A 54 41.55 48.49 -32.44
N GLU A 55 41.08 49.38 -31.57
CA GLU A 55 41.05 49.47 -30.11
C GLU A 55 40.15 50.68 -29.75
N SER A 56 39.81 50.82 -28.47
CA SER A 56 39.10 51.95 -27.83
C SER A 56 37.58 52.03 -27.98
N SER A 57 36.88 51.54 -26.97
CA SER A 57 35.81 52.32 -26.33
C SER A 57 35.44 51.67 -24.99
N ASP A 58 35.68 52.44 -23.94
CA ASP A 58 34.97 52.32 -22.68
C ASP A 58 33.47 52.38 -22.97
N ALA A 59 32.80 51.23 -22.91
CA ALA A 59 31.36 51.15 -23.06
C ALA A 59 30.76 50.13 -22.09
N ASP A 60 30.04 50.68 -21.11
CA ASP A 60 28.87 50.10 -20.46
C ASP A 60 29.02 48.69 -19.89
N THR A 61 29.73 48.61 -18.77
CA THR A 61 29.45 47.55 -17.80
C THR A 61 28.03 47.76 -17.26
N SER A 62 27.08 46.95 -17.73
CA SER A 62 25.72 46.93 -17.21
C SER A 62 25.77 46.86 -15.68
N PRO A 63 24.96 47.66 -14.95
CA PRO A 63 25.07 47.77 -13.48
C PRO A 63 24.93 46.43 -12.74
N SER A 64 24.33 45.43 -13.38
CA SER A 64 24.27 44.04 -12.92
C SER A 64 25.63 43.33 -12.77
N LYS A 65 26.67 43.78 -13.50
CA LYS A 65 28.04 43.25 -13.42
C LYS A 65 28.86 43.88 -12.30
N LEU A 66 28.41 45.01 -11.75
CA LEU A 66 29.02 45.67 -10.58
C LEU A 66 28.52 45.07 -9.26
N LEU A 67 27.48 44.24 -9.30
CA LEU A 67 27.00 43.53 -8.12
C LEU A 67 27.96 42.40 -7.75
N PRO A 68 28.23 42.16 -6.46
CA PRO A 68 29.01 41.01 -6.03
C PRO A 68 28.30 39.74 -6.52
N GLN A 69 28.98 39.00 -7.40
CA GLN A 69 28.45 37.76 -7.92
C GLN A 69 28.26 36.76 -6.78
N SER A 70 27.10 36.08 -6.78
CA SER A 70 26.79 35.13 -5.71
C SER A 70 27.87 34.03 -5.63
N PRO A 71 28.20 33.54 -4.42
CA PRO A 71 29.15 32.44 -4.24
C PRO A 71 28.75 31.15 -4.96
N LEU A 72 27.50 31.00 -5.41
CA LEU A 72 27.04 29.89 -6.25
C LEU A 72 27.55 29.98 -7.70
N ILE A 73 27.85 31.20 -8.16
CA ILE A 73 28.33 31.51 -9.53
C ILE A 73 29.85 31.64 -9.54
N THR A 74 30.45 32.27 -8.52
CA THR A 74 31.90 32.45 -8.41
C THR A 74 32.61 31.18 -7.94
N ASN A 75 31.97 30.40 -7.06
CA ASN A 75 32.43 29.09 -6.64
C ASN A 75 31.38 28.04 -7.02
N PRO A 76 31.20 27.73 -8.32
CA PRO A 76 30.40 26.58 -8.70
C PRO A 76 31.06 25.39 -8.01
N ARG A 77 30.32 24.71 -7.12
CA ARG A 77 30.85 23.52 -6.44
C ARG A 77 31.42 22.63 -7.52
N SER A 78 32.75 22.47 -7.55
CA SER A 78 33.47 21.58 -8.46
C SER A 78 32.69 20.29 -8.41
N GLY A 79 32.11 19.91 -9.56
CA GLY A 79 31.02 18.95 -9.61
C GLY A 79 31.37 17.80 -8.71
N ILE A 80 30.69 17.70 -7.56
CA ILE A 80 30.68 16.46 -6.79
C ILE A 80 30.30 15.49 -7.88
N ASN A 81 31.25 14.65 -8.30
CA ASN A 81 30.97 13.47 -9.08
C ASN A 81 29.92 12.79 -8.23
N LYS A 82 28.64 13.08 -8.52
CA LYS A 82 27.52 12.58 -7.75
C LYS A 82 27.73 11.11 -7.97
N GLN A 83 28.29 10.43 -6.98
CA GLN A 83 28.45 9.00 -7.02
C GLN A 83 27.01 8.54 -7.08
N ARG A 84 26.53 8.38 -8.31
CA ARG A 84 25.19 7.96 -8.59
C ARG A 84 25.17 6.60 -7.93
N LYS A 85 24.23 6.41 -7.01
CA LYS A 85 24.03 5.11 -6.39
C LYS A 85 24.08 4.08 -7.53
N PRO A 86 24.92 3.03 -7.40
CA PRO A 86 25.04 2.04 -8.45
C PRO A 86 23.64 1.55 -8.80
N ARG A 87 23.39 1.34 -10.10
CA ARG A 87 22.13 0.71 -10.49
C ARG A 87 22.12 -0.68 -9.88
N ALA A 88 20.99 -1.06 -9.29
CA ALA A 88 20.80 -2.39 -8.75
C ALA A 88 21.12 -3.43 -9.82
N THR A 89 21.89 -4.44 -9.45
CA THR A 89 22.19 -5.58 -10.31
C THR A 89 20.92 -6.42 -10.51
N PRO A 90 20.81 -7.24 -11.57
CA PRO A 90 19.68 -8.16 -11.69
C PRO A 90 19.58 -9.14 -10.51
N GLU A 91 20.71 -9.50 -9.90
CA GLU A 91 20.80 -10.36 -8.72
C GLU A 91 20.21 -9.68 -7.48
N ASP A 92 20.55 -8.41 -7.22
CA ASP A 92 19.96 -7.61 -6.13
C ASP A 92 18.43 -7.57 -6.26
N ASN A 93 17.94 -7.41 -7.50
CA ASN A 93 16.51 -7.38 -7.76
C ASN A 93 15.84 -8.75 -7.58
N ALA A 94 16.56 -9.85 -7.80
CA ALA A 94 16.05 -11.20 -7.56
C ALA A 94 15.92 -11.47 -6.05
N GLU A 95 16.92 -11.09 -5.26
CA GLU A 95 16.89 -11.21 -3.80
C GLU A 95 15.77 -10.36 -3.17
N LEU A 96 15.62 -9.11 -3.62
CA LEU A 96 14.56 -8.22 -3.12
C LEU A 96 13.14 -8.70 -3.45
N LYS A 97 12.96 -9.51 -4.50
CA LYS A 97 11.65 -10.11 -4.82
C LYS A 97 11.25 -11.21 -3.84
N LYS A 98 12.23 -11.90 -3.26
CA LYS A 98 12.00 -12.95 -2.25
C LYS A 98 11.61 -12.38 -0.89
N ASN A 99 12.08 -11.17 -0.58
CA ASN A 99 11.76 -10.51 0.68
C ASN A 99 10.38 -9.82 0.63
N PRO A 100 9.37 -10.32 1.38
CA PRO A 100 8.02 -9.75 1.35
C PRO A 100 7.94 -8.30 1.82
N TRP A 101 8.78 -7.87 2.77
CA TRP A 101 8.86 -6.48 3.19
C TRP A 101 9.39 -5.57 2.09
N ALA A 102 10.45 -6.00 1.42
CA ALA A 102 11.03 -5.24 0.31
C ALA A 102 9.98 -5.05 -0.80
N VAL A 103 9.24 -6.11 -1.14
CA VAL A 103 8.15 -6.03 -2.13
C VAL A 103 7.02 -5.10 -1.67
N ALA A 104 6.66 -5.11 -0.38
CA ALA A 104 5.65 -4.19 0.15
C ALA A 104 6.10 -2.72 0.08
N LEU A 105 7.34 -2.43 0.47
CA LEU A 105 7.91 -1.08 0.47
C LEU A 105 8.17 -0.56 -0.94
N ALA A 106 8.55 -1.43 -1.88
CA ALA A 106 8.74 -1.09 -3.29
C ALA A 106 7.41 -0.79 -4.01
N SER A 107 6.26 -1.11 -3.40
CA SER A 107 4.96 -0.85 -4.02
C SER A 107 4.69 0.68 -4.15
N PRO A 108 3.98 1.12 -5.20
CA PRO A 108 3.76 2.54 -5.45
C PRO A 108 3.12 3.25 -4.25
N VAL A 109 3.70 4.38 -3.86
CA VAL A 109 3.18 5.20 -2.75
C VAL A 109 1.89 5.89 -3.17
N ARG A 110 0.85 5.77 -2.34
CA ARG A 110 -0.47 6.40 -2.52
C ARG A 110 -0.88 7.12 -1.24
N MET A 111 -1.78 8.10 -1.37
CA MET A 111 -2.36 8.81 -0.22
C MET A 111 -3.49 7.97 0.38
N CYS A 112 -3.44 7.74 1.69
CA CYS A 112 -4.54 7.18 2.45
C CYS A 112 -5.66 8.21 2.55
N VAL A 113 -6.87 7.82 2.18
CA VAL A 113 -8.02 8.73 2.17
C VAL A 113 -8.51 9.08 3.58
N ALA A 114 -8.39 8.16 4.55
CA ALA A 114 -8.83 8.43 5.92
C ALA A 114 -7.87 9.33 6.70
N THR A 115 -6.56 9.16 6.52
CA THR A 115 -5.52 9.84 7.32
C THR A 115 -4.75 10.92 6.56
N GLY A 116 -4.83 10.95 5.22
CA GLY A 116 -4.01 11.83 4.38
C GLY A 116 -2.53 11.42 4.28
N THR A 117 -2.09 10.38 5.01
CA THR A 117 -0.69 9.93 5.01
C THR A 117 -0.33 9.21 3.70
N ARG A 118 0.90 9.40 3.22
CA ARG A 118 1.40 8.69 2.02
C ARG A 118 2.04 7.37 2.44
N LEU A 119 1.50 6.26 1.95
CA LEU A 119 1.97 4.91 2.27
C LEU A 119 2.09 4.06 0.99
N PRO A 120 3.01 3.07 0.96
CA PRO A 120 3.04 2.07 -0.09
C PRO A 120 1.69 1.36 -0.26
N ARG A 121 1.26 1.14 -1.50
CA ARG A 121 -0.05 0.55 -1.83
C ARG A 121 -0.30 -0.78 -1.11
N ARG A 122 0.71 -1.64 -1.00
CA ARG A 122 0.55 -2.97 -0.37
C ARG A 122 0.25 -2.90 1.13
N LEU A 123 0.55 -1.79 1.80
CA LEU A 123 0.24 -1.56 3.23
C LEU A 123 -1.16 -0.98 3.46
N MET A 124 -1.93 -0.74 2.40
CA MET A 124 -3.30 -0.24 2.47
C MET A 124 -4.29 -1.29 1.93
N GLY A 125 -5.54 -1.17 2.35
CA GLY A 125 -6.65 -1.87 1.70
C GLY A 125 -7.18 -1.06 0.52
N VAL A 126 -7.66 -1.76 -0.49
CA VAL A 126 -8.40 -1.17 -1.61
C VAL A 126 -9.89 -1.23 -1.29
N TYR A 127 -10.55 -0.07 -1.34
CA TYR A 127 -11.99 0.07 -1.11
C TYR A 127 -12.70 0.57 -2.36
N GLY A 128 -13.95 0.19 -2.52
CA GLY A 128 -14.79 0.65 -3.61
C GLY A 128 -16.27 0.44 -3.33
N LEU A 129 -17.09 1.03 -4.19
CA LEU A 129 -18.54 0.99 -4.06
C LEU A 129 -19.09 -0.32 -4.61
N VAL A 130 -19.89 -1.00 -3.81
CA VAL A 130 -20.58 -2.24 -4.14
C VAL A 130 -22.07 -2.04 -3.89
N LYS A 131 -22.90 -2.23 -4.92
CA LYS A 131 -24.35 -2.13 -4.81
C LYS A 131 -24.87 -3.23 -3.89
N ARG A 132 -25.81 -2.89 -3.01
CA ARG A 132 -26.51 -3.89 -2.18
C ARG A 132 -27.49 -4.67 -3.06
N PRO A 133 -27.61 -6.01 -2.89
CA PRO A 133 -28.71 -6.75 -3.51
C PRO A 133 -30.04 -6.11 -3.10
N ASN A 134 -30.92 -5.90 -4.08
CA ASN A 134 -32.32 -5.49 -3.86
C ASN A 134 -32.48 -4.07 -3.27
N THR A 135 -31.44 -3.23 -3.29
CA THR A 135 -31.53 -1.83 -2.83
C THR A 135 -30.76 -0.90 -3.76
N THR A 136 -31.19 0.36 -3.86
CA THR A 136 -30.46 1.43 -4.57
C THR A 136 -29.18 1.87 -3.85
N GLN A 137 -29.02 1.51 -2.57
CA GLN A 137 -27.88 1.88 -1.74
C GLN A 137 -26.60 1.12 -2.11
N SER A 138 -25.47 1.82 -2.00
CA SER A 138 -24.14 1.27 -2.27
C SER A 138 -23.27 1.29 -1.01
N TYR A 139 -22.67 0.15 -0.67
CA TYR A 139 -21.70 0.07 0.41
C TYR A 139 -20.30 0.40 -0.08
N LEU A 140 -19.55 1.16 0.72
CA LEU A 140 -18.10 1.28 0.53
C LEU A 140 -17.40 0.11 1.25
N LEU A 141 -16.91 -0.87 0.49
CA LEU A 141 -16.38 -2.12 1.03
C LEU A 141 -14.91 -2.37 0.62
N PRO A 142 -14.16 -3.15 1.41
CA PRO A 142 -12.80 -3.59 1.10
C PRO A 142 -12.80 -4.58 -0.06
N LEU A 143 -12.61 -4.10 -1.29
CA LEU A 143 -12.65 -4.92 -2.50
C LEU A 143 -11.66 -6.08 -2.47
N ASP A 144 -10.49 -5.89 -1.86
CA ASP A 144 -9.46 -6.93 -1.83
C ASP A 144 -9.90 -8.22 -1.15
N LEU A 145 -10.83 -8.14 -0.18
CA LEU A 145 -11.32 -9.28 0.60
C LEU A 145 -12.59 -9.91 0.01
N ILE A 146 -13.33 -9.17 -0.83
CA ILE A 146 -14.63 -9.60 -1.39
C ILE A 146 -14.60 -9.84 -2.90
N LYS A 147 -13.40 -9.90 -3.51
CA LYS A 147 -13.26 -10.12 -4.95
C LYS A 147 -14.02 -11.36 -5.42
N ASP A 148 -13.90 -12.45 -4.68
CA ASP A 148 -14.43 -13.74 -5.08
C ASP A 148 -15.96 -13.75 -5.05
N SER A 149 -16.57 -13.11 -4.05
CA SER A 149 -18.03 -13.01 -3.96
C SER A 149 -18.62 -12.07 -5.01
N ILE A 150 -17.90 -10.99 -5.35
CA ILE A 150 -18.29 -10.10 -6.46
C ILE A 150 -18.18 -10.84 -7.80
N GLN A 151 -17.10 -11.59 -8.01
CA GLN A 151 -16.85 -12.32 -9.26
C GLN A 151 -17.87 -13.44 -9.45
N LYS A 152 -18.11 -14.27 -8.42
CA LYS A 152 -19.10 -15.35 -8.47
C LYS A 152 -20.47 -14.84 -8.91
N ARG A 153 -20.91 -13.72 -8.34
CA ARG A 153 -22.19 -13.10 -8.70
C ARG A 153 -22.25 -12.58 -10.14
N SER A 154 -21.15 -12.04 -10.66
CA SER A 154 -21.13 -11.59 -12.06
C SER A 154 -21.28 -12.75 -13.05
N VAL A 155 -20.80 -13.95 -12.68
CA VAL A 155 -21.00 -15.15 -13.49
C VAL A 155 -22.45 -15.61 -13.41
N GLU A 156 -23.07 -15.56 -12.23
CA GLU A 156 -24.49 -15.89 -12.03
C GLU A 156 -25.42 -14.94 -12.81
N ASP A 157 -25.18 -13.63 -12.76
CA ASP A 157 -25.98 -12.63 -13.50
C ASP A 157 -25.81 -12.76 -15.04
N ASP A 158 -24.62 -13.09 -15.53
CA ASP A 158 -24.37 -13.33 -16.97
C ASP A 158 -25.02 -14.66 -17.44
N SER A 159 -25.17 -15.65 -16.55
CA SER A 159 -25.81 -16.94 -16.86
C SER A 159 -27.35 -16.91 -16.88
N LEU A 160 -27.96 -15.79 -16.49
CA LEU A 160 -29.42 -15.59 -16.50
C LEU A 160 -29.91 -14.73 -17.68
N MET A 161 -29.03 -14.39 -18.64
CA MET A 161 -29.45 -13.73 -19.87
C MET A 161 -29.98 -14.76 -20.88
N PRO A 162 -31.16 -14.54 -21.51
CA PRO A 162 -31.72 -15.47 -22.48
C PRO A 162 -30.84 -15.52 -23.73
N GLU A 163 -30.56 -16.75 -24.18
CA GLU A 163 -29.89 -17.06 -25.44
C GLU A 163 -30.53 -16.26 -26.59
N SER A 164 -29.83 -15.25 -27.09
CA SER A 164 -30.14 -14.62 -28.36
C SER A 164 -29.33 -15.30 -29.46
N ASN A 165 -30.04 -16.16 -30.20
CA ASN A 165 -29.85 -16.70 -31.55
C ASN A 165 -28.42 -16.96 -32.10
N PRO A 166 -28.12 -18.20 -32.53
CA PRO A 166 -26.84 -18.57 -33.11
C PRO A 166 -26.86 -18.34 -34.62
N ASP A 167 -26.36 -17.21 -35.09
CA ASP A 167 -25.92 -17.06 -36.50
C ASP A 167 -24.88 -15.94 -36.62
N GLN A 168 -23.64 -16.23 -36.24
CA GLN A 168 -22.46 -15.59 -36.85
C GLN A 168 -21.17 -16.39 -36.58
N PRO A 169 -20.32 -16.60 -37.59
CA PRO A 169 -19.22 -17.55 -37.50
C PRO A 169 -18.02 -17.05 -36.70
N ALA A 170 -17.39 -18.02 -36.05
CA ALA A 170 -16.26 -17.91 -35.15
C ALA A 170 -15.08 -17.11 -35.73
N ASN A 171 -14.52 -16.21 -34.91
CA ASN A 171 -13.15 -15.74 -35.09
C ASN A 171 -12.39 -15.68 -33.75
N MET A 172 -11.52 -16.67 -33.61
CA MET A 172 -10.27 -16.77 -32.85
C MET A 172 -10.20 -16.29 -31.38
N ASN A 173 -10.22 -17.30 -30.50
CA ASN A 173 -9.28 -17.56 -29.41
C ASN A 173 -8.56 -16.36 -28.77
N VAL A 174 -9.14 -15.89 -27.66
CA VAL A 174 -8.36 -15.36 -26.54
C VAL A 174 -8.83 -16.07 -25.28
N SER A 175 -7.93 -16.82 -24.65
CA SER A 175 -8.15 -17.56 -23.41
C SER A 175 -8.81 -16.68 -22.32
N PRO A 176 -9.85 -17.15 -21.61
CA PRO A 176 -10.72 -16.31 -20.78
C PRO A 176 -10.09 -15.86 -19.45
N LEU A 177 -8.84 -16.26 -19.16
CA LEU A 177 -8.15 -15.93 -17.91
C LEU A 177 -7.60 -14.50 -17.87
N ILE A 178 -7.30 -13.88 -19.02
CA ILE A 178 -6.69 -12.53 -19.08
C ILE A 178 -7.73 -11.41 -19.27
N ALA A 179 -8.94 -11.73 -19.76
CA ALA A 179 -9.99 -10.74 -20.02
C ALA A 179 -10.76 -10.29 -18.76
N ARG A 180 -10.77 -11.10 -17.70
CA ARG A 180 -11.64 -10.88 -16.51
C ARG A 180 -11.14 -9.78 -15.56
N ASP A 181 -9.84 -9.52 -15.52
CA ASP A 181 -9.26 -8.45 -14.69
C ASP A 181 -9.57 -7.02 -15.21
N LYS A 182 -9.96 -6.88 -16.49
CA LYS A 182 -10.22 -5.56 -17.10
C LYS A 182 -11.49 -4.88 -16.56
N LYS A 183 -12.55 -5.64 -16.21
CA LYS A 183 -13.80 -5.06 -15.64
C LYS A 183 -13.57 -4.48 -14.23
N PHE A 184 -12.64 -5.04 -13.45
CA PHE A 184 -12.31 -4.52 -12.11
C PHE A 184 -11.44 -3.26 -12.18
N ALA A 185 -10.57 -3.15 -13.18
CA ALA A 185 -9.71 -1.99 -13.39
C ALA A 185 -10.46 -0.69 -13.75
N GLN A 186 -11.71 -0.78 -14.21
CA GLN A 186 -12.54 0.38 -14.57
C GLN A 186 -13.38 0.93 -13.42
N ARG A 187 -13.45 0.23 -12.28
CA ARG A 187 -14.22 0.71 -11.13
C ARG A 187 -13.40 1.72 -10.33
N PRO A 188 -13.99 2.85 -9.91
CA PRO A 188 -13.31 3.78 -9.03
C PRO A 188 -12.93 3.08 -7.70
N VAL A 189 -11.63 3.07 -7.36
CA VAL A 189 -11.10 2.48 -6.11
C VAL A 189 -10.25 3.46 -5.30
N LEU A 190 -10.46 3.47 -3.98
CA LEU A 190 -9.73 4.33 -3.05
C LEU A 190 -8.85 3.48 -2.13
N HIS A 191 -7.78 4.09 -1.62
CA HIS A 191 -6.84 3.42 -0.74
C HIS A 191 -6.99 3.95 0.69
N MET A 192 -7.11 3.02 1.63
CA MET A 192 -7.28 3.36 3.04
C MET A 192 -6.54 2.37 3.92
N THR A 193 -5.95 2.86 5.01
CA THR A 193 -5.28 2.02 6.01
C THR A 193 -6.30 1.15 6.75
N THR A 194 -6.05 -0.15 6.78
CA THR A 194 -6.91 -1.16 7.42
C THR A 194 -6.37 -1.50 8.82
N LEU A 195 -6.28 -0.51 9.71
CA LEU A 195 -5.85 -0.73 11.10
C LEU A 195 -7.08 -0.87 11.99
N GLY A 196 -7.16 -1.91 12.81
CA GLY A 196 -8.32 -2.20 13.66
C GLY A 196 -8.75 -1.00 14.52
N PRO A 197 -7.85 -0.44 15.36
CA PRO A 197 -8.19 0.71 16.21
C PRO A 197 -8.65 1.93 15.42
N LEU A 198 -8.02 2.20 14.27
CA LEU A 198 -8.39 3.32 13.40
C LEU A 198 -9.78 3.12 12.80
N ILE A 199 -10.06 1.92 12.26
CA ILE A 199 -11.35 1.62 11.66
C ILE A 199 -12.46 1.70 12.71
N ARG A 200 -12.23 1.17 13.92
CA ARG A 200 -13.17 1.31 15.05
C ARG A 200 -13.43 2.78 15.39
N ALA A 201 -12.39 3.60 15.46
CA ALA A 201 -12.52 5.03 15.79
C ALA A 201 -13.28 5.83 14.72
N VAL A 202 -13.05 5.58 13.41
CA VAL A 202 -13.71 6.34 12.35
C VAL A 202 -15.12 5.84 12.04
N THR A 203 -15.43 4.57 12.30
CA THR A 203 -16.71 3.94 11.91
C THR A 203 -17.95 4.69 12.40
N PRO A 204 -18.06 5.13 13.68
CA PRO A 204 -19.22 5.90 14.15
C PRO A 204 -19.44 7.19 13.34
N SER A 205 -18.36 7.87 12.95
CA SER A 205 -18.43 9.13 12.19
C SER A 205 -18.78 8.93 10.72
N LEU A 206 -18.47 7.75 10.17
CA LEU A 206 -18.73 7.41 8.76
C LEU A 206 -20.11 6.79 8.57
N ALA A 207 -20.57 6.00 9.55
CA ALA A 207 -21.90 5.39 9.58
C ALA A 207 -23.01 6.43 9.82
N THR A 208 -22.70 7.53 10.53
CA THR A 208 -23.67 8.59 10.80
C THR A 208 -23.89 9.51 9.59
N ARG A 209 -25.13 9.95 9.42
CA ARG A 209 -25.48 11.00 8.46
C ARG A 209 -25.32 12.36 9.14
N VAL A 210 -24.35 13.15 8.70
CA VAL A 210 -24.14 14.52 9.17
C VAL A 210 -24.72 15.47 8.12
N GLY A 211 -25.96 15.90 8.33
CA GLY A 211 -26.67 16.79 7.41
C GLY A 211 -27.12 16.11 6.10
N LYS A 212 -27.00 16.82 4.98
CA LYS A 212 -27.51 16.35 3.66
C LYS A 212 -26.68 15.25 3.00
N LYS A 213 -25.49 14.92 3.53
CA LYS A 213 -24.58 13.92 2.95
C LYS A 213 -24.16 12.90 4.02
N PRO A 214 -24.02 11.62 3.67
CA PRO A 214 -23.55 10.62 4.62
C PRO A 214 -22.09 10.87 4.99
N GLY A 215 -21.66 10.52 6.20
CA GLY A 215 -20.28 10.72 6.67
C GLY A 215 -19.24 10.10 5.74
N VAL A 216 -19.55 8.92 5.19
CA VAL A 216 -18.75 8.21 4.18
C VAL A 216 -18.45 9.02 2.91
N ALA A 217 -19.31 9.98 2.55
CA ALA A 217 -19.10 10.84 1.37
C ALA A 217 -17.85 11.73 1.49
N LYS A 218 -17.32 11.91 2.71
CA LYS A 218 -16.05 12.62 2.97
C LYS A 218 -14.85 11.83 2.47
N LEU A 219 -14.93 10.50 2.41
CA LEU A 219 -13.87 9.64 1.88
C LEU A 219 -13.86 9.62 0.35
N ILE A 220 -14.97 9.96 -0.30
CA ILE A 220 -15.07 9.83 -1.76
C ILE A 220 -14.27 10.95 -2.45
N PRO A 221 -13.23 10.61 -3.24
CA PRO A 221 -12.41 11.59 -3.94
C PRO A 221 -13.24 12.50 -4.84
N TYR A 222 -12.83 13.76 -4.95
CA TYR A 222 -13.53 14.74 -5.79
C TYR A 222 -13.66 14.26 -7.24
N ARG A 223 -12.61 13.64 -7.80
CA ARG A 223 -12.58 13.14 -9.18
C ARG A 223 -13.57 12.00 -9.47
N TRP A 224 -14.19 11.42 -8.45
CA TRP A 224 -15.23 10.41 -8.69
C TRP A 224 -16.59 11.03 -8.95
N LYS A 225 -16.77 12.31 -8.62
CA LYS A 225 -18.05 13.01 -8.68
C LYS A 225 -18.25 13.59 -10.08
N TYR A 226 -19.49 13.55 -10.56
CA TYR A 226 -19.91 14.22 -11.79
C TYR A 226 -19.54 15.72 -11.77
N PRO A 227 -19.08 16.31 -12.90
CA PRO A 227 -18.93 15.73 -14.24
C PRO A 227 -17.61 14.99 -14.49
N LEU A 228 -16.64 15.11 -13.57
CA LEU A 228 -15.28 14.58 -13.77
C LEU A 228 -15.15 13.09 -13.48
N GLY A 229 -16.16 12.47 -12.88
CA GLY A 229 -16.20 11.06 -12.57
C GLY A 229 -17.61 10.46 -12.66
N PRO A 230 -17.71 9.13 -12.53
CA PRO A 230 -18.93 8.39 -12.83
C PRO A 230 -20.02 8.50 -11.75
N LEU A 231 -19.72 9.08 -10.58
CA LEU A 231 -20.62 9.09 -9.43
C LEU A 231 -21.52 10.33 -9.44
N ASN A 232 -22.83 10.11 -9.47
CA ASN A 232 -23.81 11.19 -9.42
C ASN A 232 -24.02 11.69 -7.97
N SER A 233 -24.63 12.87 -7.83
CA SER A 233 -24.98 13.37 -6.50
C SER A 233 -26.00 12.49 -5.77
N THR A 234 -26.83 11.74 -6.49
CA THR A 234 -27.80 10.79 -5.93
C THR A 234 -27.07 9.58 -5.35
N ASP A 235 -26.20 8.94 -6.15
CA ASP A 235 -25.38 7.81 -5.71
C ASP A 235 -24.54 8.14 -4.48
N LEU A 236 -24.04 9.37 -4.40
CA LEU A 236 -23.29 9.85 -3.23
C LEU A 236 -24.15 9.95 -1.96
N LYS A 237 -25.45 10.27 -2.08
CA LYS A 237 -26.40 10.30 -0.96
C LYS A 237 -26.80 8.91 -0.50
N ASP A 238 -26.73 7.94 -1.40
CA ASP A 238 -27.08 6.54 -1.18
C ASP A 238 -25.87 5.68 -0.79
N CYS A 239 -24.70 6.30 -0.66
CA CYS A 239 -23.51 5.65 -0.15
C CYS A 239 -23.64 5.39 1.36
N VAL A 240 -23.38 4.16 1.78
CA VAL A 240 -23.51 3.71 3.17
C VAL A 240 -22.20 3.13 3.66
N TRP A 241 -21.81 3.51 4.88
CA TRP A 241 -20.78 2.82 5.65
C TRP A 241 -21.45 1.87 6.62
N ARG A 242 -20.97 0.62 6.66
CA ARG A 242 -21.49 -0.40 7.58
C ARG A 242 -21.14 -0.06 9.03
N SER A 243 -22.09 -0.23 9.94
CA SER A 243 -21.84 -0.08 11.38
C SER A 243 -20.90 -1.17 11.91
N ASP A 244 -21.01 -2.39 11.38
CA ASP A 244 -20.20 -3.56 11.72
C ASP A 244 -18.91 -3.67 10.88
N MET A 245 -18.40 -2.56 10.34
CA MET A 245 -17.22 -2.60 9.45
C MET A 245 -15.97 -3.21 10.11
N PRO A 246 -15.61 -2.92 11.38
CA PRO A 246 -14.46 -3.53 12.02
C PRO A 246 -14.59 -5.06 12.12
N GLU A 247 -15.74 -5.55 12.56
CA GLU A 247 -16.03 -6.97 12.73
C GLU A 247 -16.08 -7.69 11.37
N PHE A 248 -16.69 -7.05 10.38
CA PHE A 248 -16.73 -7.54 9.00
C PHE A 248 -15.32 -7.69 8.42
N LEU A 249 -14.47 -6.67 8.55
CA LEU A 249 -13.08 -6.73 8.09
C LEU A 249 -12.32 -7.87 8.77
N LEU A 250 -12.43 -7.98 10.09
CA LEU A 250 -11.75 -9.03 10.83
C LEU A 250 -12.16 -10.42 10.34
N ARG A 251 -13.47 -10.67 10.23
CA ARG A 251 -14.00 -11.94 9.73
C ARG A 251 -13.50 -12.24 8.32
N SER A 252 -13.65 -11.29 7.38
CA SER A 252 -13.22 -11.49 6.00
C SER A 252 -11.70 -11.65 5.84
N MET A 253 -10.89 -11.02 6.70
CA MET A 253 -9.43 -11.23 6.70
C MET A 253 -9.06 -12.63 7.18
N ARG A 254 -9.74 -13.16 8.21
CA ARG A 254 -9.54 -14.53 8.69
C ARG A 254 -9.92 -15.55 7.63
N GLU A 255 -11.09 -15.38 7.01
CA GLU A 255 -11.56 -16.24 5.92
C GLU A 255 -10.61 -16.24 4.71
N ASP A 256 -10.13 -15.05 4.28
CA ASP A 256 -9.18 -14.95 3.16
C ASP A 256 -7.84 -15.62 3.47
N ILE A 257 -7.33 -15.51 4.72
CA ILE A 257 -6.09 -16.17 5.13
C ILE A 257 -6.27 -17.70 5.16
N VAL A 258 -7.35 -18.20 5.77
CA VAL A 258 -7.64 -19.65 5.79
C VAL A 258 -7.72 -20.18 4.37
N LYS A 259 -8.49 -19.51 3.50
CA LYS A 259 -8.60 -19.90 2.09
C LYS A 259 -7.23 -19.95 1.40
N ARG A 260 -6.39 -18.93 1.60
CA ARG A 260 -5.04 -18.91 1.01
C ARG A 260 -4.17 -20.05 1.51
N ILE A 261 -4.17 -20.33 2.82
CA ILE A 261 -3.39 -21.43 3.39
C ILE A 261 -3.84 -22.77 2.79
N VAL A 262 -5.16 -23.00 2.68
CA VAL A 262 -5.72 -24.22 2.07
C VAL A 262 -5.32 -24.34 0.60
N SER A 263 -5.50 -23.28 -0.20
CA SER A 263 -5.09 -23.28 -1.60
C SER A 263 -3.59 -23.54 -1.77
N PHE A 264 -2.77 -23.01 -0.87
CA PHE A 264 -1.33 -23.20 -0.89
C PHE A 264 -0.88 -24.63 -0.61
N ASN A 265 -1.61 -25.33 0.24
CA ASN A 265 -1.28 -26.71 0.58
C ASN A 265 -1.72 -27.67 -0.53
N ALA A 266 -2.87 -27.42 -1.14
CA ALA A 266 -3.37 -28.23 -2.26
C ALA A 266 -2.45 -28.17 -3.50
N GLU A 267 -1.69 -27.08 -3.68
CA GLU A 267 -0.75 -26.93 -4.80
C GLU A 267 0.64 -27.55 -4.53
N GLN A 268 0.92 -28.03 -3.30
CA GLN A 268 2.25 -28.48 -2.87
C GLN A 268 2.49 -30.00 -2.93
N ASP A 269 1.60 -30.77 -3.54
CA ASP A 269 1.79 -32.22 -3.78
C ASP A 269 2.90 -32.54 -4.81
N GLY A 270 3.73 -31.55 -5.21
CA GLY A 270 4.84 -31.69 -6.16
C GLY A 270 6.19 -31.19 -5.63
N GLU A 271 7.14 -32.12 -5.49
CA GLU A 271 8.61 -32.02 -5.34
C GLU A 271 9.33 -30.73 -4.87
N ASN A 272 10.03 -30.94 -3.74
CA ASN A 272 11.45 -30.61 -3.44
C ASN A 272 11.85 -29.27 -2.81
N ASP A 273 10.97 -28.29 -2.66
CA ASP A 273 11.25 -27.15 -1.77
C ASP A 273 10.01 -26.85 -0.93
N LEU A 274 9.94 -27.52 0.21
CA LEU A 274 8.83 -27.39 1.16
C LEU A 274 8.80 -25.95 1.68
N ILE A 275 7.87 -25.17 1.13
CA ILE A 275 7.52 -23.82 1.62
C ILE A 275 7.06 -23.89 3.09
N TRP A 276 6.55 -25.06 3.50
CA TRP A 276 6.15 -25.40 4.86
C TRP A 276 7.06 -26.48 5.43
N GLU A 277 7.85 -26.14 6.43
CA GLU A 277 8.64 -27.11 7.20
C GLU A 277 8.01 -27.31 8.58
N SER A 278 7.72 -28.56 8.95
CA SER A 278 7.17 -28.87 10.26
C SER A 278 8.22 -28.68 11.36
N LEU A 279 7.83 -27.99 12.43
CA LEU A 279 8.66 -27.84 13.61
C LEU A 279 8.15 -28.82 14.66
N ASP A 280 9.00 -29.80 14.98
CA ASP A 280 8.75 -30.71 16.09
C ASP A 280 8.97 -29.97 17.42
N ILE A 281 7.87 -29.45 17.97
CA ILE A 281 7.85 -28.73 19.24
C ILE A 281 7.02 -29.56 20.24
N ASP A 282 7.61 -29.81 21.41
CA ASP A 282 6.97 -30.47 22.54
C ASP A 282 5.80 -29.64 23.12
N LYS A 283 5.31 -29.99 24.31
CA LYS A 283 4.11 -29.38 24.94
C LYS A 283 4.20 -27.85 25.14
N TYR A 284 5.40 -27.24 25.17
CA TYR A 284 5.56 -25.80 25.46
C TYR A 284 6.21 -25.03 24.29
N CYS A 285 5.48 -24.03 23.79
CA CYS A 285 5.97 -23.05 22.81
C CYS A 285 6.68 -21.89 23.54
N SER A 286 7.96 -22.08 23.83
CA SER A 286 8.85 -21.03 24.37
C SER A 286 9.83 -20.56 23.29
N GLU A 287 10.41 -19.37 23.44
CA GLU A 287 11.40 -18.87 22.47
C GLU A 287 12.57 -19.85 22.28
N ILE A 288 13.02 -20.48 23.38
CA ILE A 288 14.12 -21.45 23.38
C ILE A 288 13.75 -22.72 22.61
N THR A 289 12.54 -23.25 22.79
CA THR A 289 12.09 -24.46 22.09
C THR A 289 11.91 -24.21 20.60
N ILE A 290 11.40 -23.04 20.20
CA ILE A 290 11.30 -22.65 18.80
C ILE A 290 12.71 -22.48 18.20
N GLN A 291 13.63 -21.82 18.90
CA GLN A 291 15.01 -21.65 18.43
C GLN A 291 15.73 -23.01 18.25
N ALA A 292 15.53 -23.94 19.18
CA ALA A 292 16.06 -25.29 19.07
C ALA A 292 15.45 -26.04 17.88
N ALA A 293 14.15 -25.90 17.62
CA ALA A 293 13.51 -26.51 16.45
C ALA A 293 14.02 -25.89 15.13
N LEU A 294 14.16 -24.56 15.06
CA LEU A 294 14.73 -23.86 13.91
C LEU A 294 16.18 -24.30 13.62
N SER A 295 16.96 -24.62 14.66
CA SER A 295 18.34 -25.10 14.48
C SER A 295 18.43 -26.45 13.77
N LYS A 296 17.35 -27.25 13.77
CA LYS A 296 17.28 -28.59 13.15
C LYS A 296 16.81 -28.57 11.68
N LEU A 297 16.31 -27.44 11.19
CA LEU A 297 15.77 -27.34 9.81
C LEU A 297 16.84 -27.58 8.74
N LYS A 298 16.45 -27.85 7.49
CA LYS A 298 17.41 -27.97 6.39
C LYS A 298 17.96 -26.58 6.03
N ALA A 299 19.27 -26.46 5.83
CA ALA A 299 19.89 -25.20 5.46
C ALA A 299 19.37 -24.71 4.11
N SER A 300 18.78 -23.51 4.08
CA SER A 300 18.27 -22.86 2.87
C SER A 300 18.66 -21.39 2.81
N ASN A 301 18.77 -20.85 1.58
CA ASN A 301 19.28 -19.51 1.33
C ASN A 301 18.31 -18.38 1.77
N ASP A 302 17.03 -18.68 2.03
CA ASP A 302 15.98 -17.67 2.27
C ASP A 302 15.36 -17.72 3.69
N GLU A 303 16.04 -18.36 4.64
CA GLU A 303 15.59 -18.50 6.04
C GLU A 303 15.33 -17.15 6.74
N ALA A 304 16.08 -16.09 6.40
CA ALA A 304 15.94 -14.78 7.02
C ALA A 304 14.58 -14.09 6.75
N CYS A 305 13.88 -14.47 5.68
CA CYS A 305 12.60 -13.89 5.26
C CYS A 305 11.38 -14.73 5.67
N GLY A 306 11.59 -15.84 6.38
CA GLY A 306 10.53 -16.74 6.81
C GLY A 306 9.65 -16.19 7.93
N ALA A 307 8.74 -17.04 8.42
CA ALA A 307 7.94 -16.81 9.62
C ALA A 307 7.63 -18.13 10.32
N VAL A 308 7.39 -18.07 11.63
CA VAL A 308 6.90 -19.22 12.40
C VAL A 308 5.40 -19.07 12.62
N LEU A 309 4.66 -20.15 12.39
CA LEU A 309 3.22 -20.23 12.52
C LEU A 309 2.89 -21.23 13.62
N LEU A 310 2.20 -20.77 14.67
CA LEU A 310 1.81 -21.60 15.81
C LEU A 310 0.34 -21.98 15.68
N PHE A 311 0.05 -23.27 15.83
CA PHE A 311 -1.30 -23.85 15.83
C PHE A 311 -1.77 -24.19 17.25
N GLY A 312 -1.02 -23.74 18.26
CA GLY A 312 -1.06 -24.18 19.66
C GLY A 312 -2.47 -24.26 20.26
N SER A 313 -2.77 -25.40 20.86
CA SER A 313 -4.03 -25.68 21.53
C SER A 313 -4.25 -24.73 22.71
N LYS A 314 -5.44 -24.17 22.80
CA LYS A 314 -5.91 -23.29 23.86
C LYS A 314 -6.12 -24.09 25.15
N LYS A 315 -5.05 -24.50 25.85
CA LYS A 315 -5.01 -24.90 27.28
C LYS A 315 -3.64 -25.49 27.63
N GLU A 316 -2.91 -24.76 28.47
CA GLU A 316 -1.82 -25.17 29.40
C GLU A 316 -0.75 -24.06 29.50
N GLN A 317 -1.20 -22.82 29.73
CA GLN A 317 -0.32 -21.84 30.39
C GLN A 317 -0.66 -21.84 31.86
N ALA A 318 0.13 -22.59 32.63
CA ALA A 318 0.26 -22.37 34.05
C ALA A 318 0.90 -20.99 34.26
N GLY A 319 0.15 -20.07 34.86
CA GLY A 319 0.59 -18.84 35.52
C GLY A 319 1.80 -18.08 34.94
N GLY A 320 1.53 -17.01 34.19
CA GLY A 320 2.51 -15.93 34.00
C GLY A 320 2.50 -15.33 32.60
N GLN A 321 1.88 -14.15 32.48
CA GLN A 321 1.92 -13.21 31.35
C GLN A 321 1.62 -13.80 29.95
N ASN A 322 0.42 -13.48 29.44
CA ASN A 322 -0.04 -13.71 28.07
C ASN A 322 0.73 -12.85 27.03
N ASP A 323 2.05 -12.75 27.11
CA ASP A 323 2.82 -12.03 26.10
C ASP A 323 3.05 -13.00 24.94
N SER A 324 2.13 -12.97 23.97
CA SER A 324 2.25 -13.73 22.73
C SER A 324 3.58 -13.37 22.07
N LEU A 325 4.47 -14.36 21.90
CA LEU A 325 5.77 -14.18 21.27
C LEU A 325 5.56 -13.58 19.87
N LYS A 326 5.99 -12.32 19.67
CA LYS A 326 5.83 -11.62 18.38
C LYS A 326 6.97 -11.91 17.40
N THR A 327 8.16 -12.20 17.94
CA THR A 327 9.37 -12.46 17.17
C THR A 327 10.25 -13.47 17.89
N VAL A 328 11.01 -14.27 17.15
CA VAL A 328 12.00 -15.21 17.69
C VAL A 328 13.33 -15.04 16.96
N PHE A 329 14.44 -15.23 17.66
CA PHE A 329 15.76 -15.22 17.05
C PHE A 329 16.02 -16.50 16.24
N HIS A 330 16.36 -16.33 14.97
CA HIS A 330 16.73 -17.44 14.11
C HIS A 330 18.25 -17.67 14.16
N PRO A 331 18.70 -18.86 14.58
CA PRO A 331 20.10 -19.08 14.97
C PRO A 331 21.09 -19.00 13.80
N ARG A 332 20.68 -19.37 12.58
CA ARG A 332 21.58 -19.42 11.40
C ARG A 332 21.67 -18.10 10.67
N SER A 333 20.52 -17.56 10.27
CA SER A 333 20.43 -16.22 9.65
C SER A 333 20.84 -15.09 10.60
N GLN A 334 20.88 -15.33 11.91
CA GLN A 334 21.13 -14.31 12.94
C GLN A 334 20.13 -13.15 12.90
N THR A 335 18.93 -13.39 12.35
CA THR A 335 17.86 -12.40 12.23
C THR A 335 16.70 -12.72 13.15
N ARG A 336 15.91 -11.70 13.51
CA ARG A 336 14.63 -11.90 14.18
C ARG A 336 13.54 -12.16 13.15
N ILE A 337 12.84 -13.27 13.33
CA ILE A 337 11.76 -13.74 12.45
C ILE A 337 10.42 -13.51 13.16
N PRO A 338 9.37 -13.08 12.44
CA PRO A 338 8.04 -12.92 13.02
C PRO A 338 7.42 -14.27 13.40
N VAL A 339 6.69 -14.27 14.50
CA VAL A 339 5.89 -15.39 14.96
C VAL A 339 4.42 -15.01 14.91
N PHE A 340 3.61 -15.86 14.28
CA PHE A 340 2.17 -15.69 14.17
C PHE A 340 1.46 -16.81 14.92
N ASP A 341 0.72 -16.43 15.95
CA ASP A 341 -0.15 -17.34 16.67
C ASP A 341 -1.49 -17.45 15.94
N LEU A 342 -1.67 -18.52 15.15
CA LEU A 342 -2.89 -18.74 14.39
C LEU A 342 -4.09 -19.06 15.28
N SER A 343 -3.87 -19.64 16.46
CA SER A 343 -4.91 -19.91 17.46
C SER A 343 -5.54 -18.64 17.98
N VAL A 344 -4.75 -17.58 18.17
CA VAL A 344 -5.25 -16.26 18.53
C VAL A 344 -5.76 -15.51 17.30
N MET A 345 -5.03 -15.57 16.18
CA MET A 345 -5.34 -14.76 15.00
C MET A 345 -6.60 -15.21 14.26
N LEU A 346 -6.82 -16.52 14.09
CA LEU A 346 -7.94 -17.07 13.34
C LEU A 346 -9.14 -17.42 14.22
N SER A 347 -8.93 -17.72 15.51
CA SER A 347 -9.99 -18.14 16.45
C SER A 347 -10.91 -19.18 15.80
N ASP A 348 -12.18 -18.84 15.60
CA ASP A 348 -13.24 -19.73 15.11
C ASP A 348 -12.97 -20.22 13.67
N SER A 349 -12.26 -19.43 12.87
CA SER A 349 -11.89 -19.82 11.50
C SER A 349 -10.78 -20.88 11.44
N LEU A 350 -10.14 -21.18 12.57
CA LEU A 350 -9.13 -22.25 12.66
C LEU A 350 -9.79 -23.63 12.58
N GLU A 351 -11.00 -23.79 13.12
CA GLU A 351 -11.74 -25.06 13.02
C GLU A 351 -12.00 -25.41 11.56
N SER A 352 -12.44 -24.44 10.76
CA SER A 352 -12.59 -24.61 9.31
C SER A 352 -11.27 -24.95 8.60
N LEU A 353 -10.14 -24.41 9.08
CA LEU A 353 -8.82 -24.76 8.54
C LEU A 353 -8.47 -26.23 8.85
N ARG A 354 -8.73 -26.69 10.08
CA ARG A 354 -8.51 -28.08 10.49
C ARG A 354 -9.38 -29.05 9.71
N GLU A 355 -10.65 -28.75 9.51
CA GLU A 355 -11.58 -29.58 8.74
C GLU A 355 -11.20 -29.68 7.26
N SER A 356 -10.57 -28.64 6.70
CA SER A 356 -10.21 -28.57 5.29
C SER A 356 -8.83 -29.13 4.94
N GLN A 357 -8.01 -29.47 5.94
CA GLN A 357 -6.63 -29.92 5.75
C GLN A 357 -6.49 -31.42 5.99
N ASP A 358 -5.65 -32.07 5.18
CA ASP A 358 -5.23 -33.44 5.40
C ASP A 358 -4.40 -33.61 6.68
N ALA A 359 -4.38 -34.84 7.20
CA ALA A 359 -3.83 -35.31 8.48
C ALA A 359 -2.40 -34.84 8.86
N HIS A 360 -1.64 -34.24 7.94
CA HIS A 360 -0.26 -33.78 8.14
C HIS A 360 -0.15 -32.56 9.09
N LEU A 361 -1.20 -31.74 9.19
CA LEU A 361 -1.20 -30.53 10.01
C LEU A 361 -1.99 -30.66 11.32
N GLU A 362 -2.84 -31.68 11.45
CA GLU A 362 -3.58 -31.93 12.70
C GLU A 362 -2.64 -32.23 13.89
N HIS A 363 -1.51 -32.90 13.63
CA HIS A 363 -0.52 -33.25 14.65
C HIS A 363 0.60 -32.20 14.81
N THR A 364 0.71 -31.26 13.87
CA THR A 364 1.82 -30.32 13.84
C THR A 364 1.49 -29.06 14.63
N LYS A 365 2.18 -28.83 15.74
CA LYS A 365 1.94 -27.66 16.61
C LYS A 365 2.51 -26.36 16.07
N ALA A 366 3.55 -26.44 15.24
CA ALA A 366 4.20 -25.28 14.66
C ALA A 366 4.76 -25.58 13.27
N LEU A 367 4.69 -24.59 12.38
CA LEU A 367 5.27 -24.63 11.04
C LEU A 367 6.23 -23.47 10.86
N PHE A 368 7.29 -23.70 10.11
CA PHE A 368 8.10 -22.66 9.52
C PHE A 368 7.65 -22.43 8.08
N PHE A 369 7.21 -21.21 7.79
CA PHE A 369 6.79 -20.78 6.46
C PHE A 369 7.89 -19.95 5.81
N ARG A 370 8.35 -20.38 4.64
CA ARG A 370 9.41 -19.72 3.85
C ARG A 370 8.81 -19.14 2.56
N PRO A 371 8.82 -17.82 2.35
CA PRO A 371 8.41 -17.26 1.06
C PRO A 371 9.46 -17.59 -0.01
N ASP A 372 9.06 -18.33 -1.04
CA ASP A 372 9.85 -18.71 -2.23
C ASP A 372 10.01 -17.56 -3.25
N GLY A 373 9.44 -16.38 -2.96
CA GLY A 373 9.38 -15.24 -3.88
C GLY A 373 8.27 -15.34 -4.92
N SER A 374 7.45 -16.41 -4.91
CA SER A 374 6.18 -16.42 -5.64
C SER A 374 5.30 -15.29 -5.14
N ARG A 375 4.45 -14.78 -6.02
CA ARG A 375 3.58 -13.65 -5.71
C ARG A 375 2.62 -14.04 -4.59
N GLU A 376 2.17 -15.28 -4.58
CA GLU A 376 1.16 -15.82 -3.71
C GLU A 376 1.76 -16.01 -2.29
N SER A 377 3.00 -16.51 -2.16
CA SER A 377 3.64 -16.76 -0.85
C SER A 377 3.99 -15.45 -0.17
N THR A 378 4.52 -14.53 -0.98
CA THR A 378 4.75 -13.14 -0.60
C THR A 378 3.46 -12.48 -0.13
N ASN A 379 2.35 -12.69 -0.84
CA ASN A 379 1.06 -12.13 -0.47
C ASN A 379 0.55 -12.75 0.84
N LEU A 380 0.66 -14.07 1.04
CA LEU A 380 0.26 -14.74 2.28
C LEU A 380 0.97 -14.13 3.49
N MET A 381 2.29 -13.96 3.43
CA MET A 381 3.05 -13.29 4.49
C MET A 381 2.52 -11.88 4.78
N LEU A 382 2.27 -11.09 3.72
CA LEU A 382 1.74 -9.74 3.86
C LEU A 382 0.33 -9.71 4.46
N TYR A 383 -0.52 -10.69 4.16
CA TYR A 383 -1.85 -10.80 4.74
C TYR A 383 -1.79 -11.21 6.22
N LEU A 384 -0.89 -12.13 6.60
CA LEU A 384 -0.65 -12.48 8.00
C LEU A 384 -0.22 -11.25 8.82
N TRP A 385 0.74 -10.45 8.34
CA TRP A 385 1.10 -9.19 9.00
C TRP A 385 -0.05 -8.19 9.05
N LYS A 386 -0.85 -8.08 7.99
CA LYS A 386 -2.03 -7.22 8.00
C LYS A 386 -3.02 -7.63 9.09
N LEU A 387 -3.29 -8.92 9.24
CA LEU A 387 -4.18 -9.43 10.28
C LEU A 387 -3.59 -9.21 11.67
N GLN A 388 -2.32 -9.53 11.88
CA GLN A 388 -1.63 -9.29 13.15
C GLN A 388 -1.69 -7.80 13.53
N ARG A 389 -1.44 -6.91 12.57
CA ARG A 389 -1.53 -5.46 12.76
C ARG A 389 -2.95 -4.97 12.97
N PHE A 390 -3.95 -5.64 12.38
CA PHE A 390 -5.36 -5.32 12.63
C PHE A 390 -5.76 -5.66 14.07
N LEU A 391 -5.22 -6.76 14.60
CA LEU A 391 -5.46 -7.24 15.97
C LEU A 391 -4.62 -6.52 17.02
N ALA A 392 -3.49 -5.93 16.65
CA ALA A 392 -2.67 -5.15 17.56
C ALA A 392 -3.48 -3.97 18.14
N GLU A 393 -3.77 -4.04 19.43
CA GLU A 393 -4.31 -2.91 20.19
C GLU A 393 -3.22 -1.84 20.29
N ASN A 394 -3.61 -0.56 20.21
CA ASN A 394 -2.65 0.55 20.27
C ASN A 394 -1.91 0.47 21.61
N HIS A 395 -0.62 0.15 21.58
CA HIS A 395 0.32 0.46 22.66
C HIS A 395 0.59 1.97 22.70
#